data_AF-A0A6J8C053-F1
#
_entry.id   AF-A0A6J8C053-F1
#
_cell.length_a   1.000
_cell.length_b   1.000
_cell.length_c   1.000
_cell.angle_alpha   90.00
_cell.angle_beta   90.00
_cell.angle_gamma   90.00
#
_symmetry.space_group_name_H-M   'P 1'
#
loop_
_entity.id
_entity.type
_entity.pdbx_description
1 polymer ?
#
loop_
_entity_poly.entity_id
_entity_poly.type
_entity_poly.pdbx_seq_one_letter_code
_entity_poly.pdbx_strand_id
1 'polypeptide(L)'
;MRFQKKVNGPKMRISKELTKIKAEMKSLQAKHENLKRKYRTTARSLQRVKRKKVDKNTSTPRSKTEQQLDEMNLSAEQKSSVRKELFFANTICNEIRSTGEGTSTQARMRTRIVRNIVSGKTMKKYRMIKTLAQRTGLSRNKLAKVATKDINIKRLYRIREMRKHRYNVTRFLERDENSRVMPGKADYVKTDDKKVQKRILTDYLSNLYHKFMMEYPTVKLSFTTFTRLRPKNILLTSFIRRDTCLCTKHQTCYLH
;
A
#
# COMPACT_ATOMS: atom_id res chain seq x y z
N MET A 1 96.97 -24.49 -43.00
CA MET A 1 95.87 -24.09 -43.89
C MET A 1 94.77 -23.40 -43.08
N ARG A 2 94.53 -22.10 -43.27
CA ARG A 2 93.42 -21.37 -42.65
C ARG A 2 92.19 -21.46 -43.57
N PHE A 3 91.13 -22.12 -43.13
CA PHE A 3 89.83 -22.11 -43.82
C PHE A 3 89.25 -20.68 -43.77
N GLN A 4 89.08 -20.05 -44.93
CA GLN A 4 88.35 -18.78 -45.06
C GLN A 4 86.87 -19.01 -44.71
N LYS A 5 86.32 -18.19 -43.81
CA LYS A 5 84.89 -18.20 -43.47
C LYS A 5 84.08 -17.81 -44.72
N LYS A 6 83.24 -18.72 -45.21
CA LYS A 6 82.26 -18.43 -46.28
C LYS A 6 81.36 -17.28 -45.83
N VAL A 7 81.43 -16.15 -46.53
CA VAL A 7 80.53 -15.01 -46.34
C VAL A 7 79.11 -15.45 -46.70
N ASN A 8 78.15 -15.25 -45.80
CA ASN A 8 76.76 -15.64 -46.00
C ASN A 8 76.21 -15.07 -47.32
N GLY A 9 75.71 -15.94 -48.19
CA GLY A 9 75.09 -15.56 -49.47
C GLY A 9 73.83 -14.71 -49.30
N PRO A 10 73.39 -14.01 -50.37
CA PRO A 10 72.30 -13.02 -50.32
C PRO A 10 70.98 -13.57 -49.75
N LYS A 11 70.63 -14.83 -50.07
CA LYS A 11 69.44 -15.50 -49.52
C LYS A 11 69.44 -15.62 -47.98
N MET A 12 70.61 -15.89 -47.37
CA MET A 12 70.73 -15.98 -45.91
C MET A 12 70.62 -14.61 -45.24
N ARG A 13 71.08 -13.53 -45.89
CA ARG A 13 70.93 -12.17 -45.35
C ARG A 13 69.47 -11.74 -45.36
N ILE A 14 68.78 -11.96 -46.48
CA ILE A 14 67.34 -11.70 -46.62
C ILE A 14 66.53 -12.49 -45.59
N SER A 15 66.84 -13.78 -45.39
CA SER A 15 66.18 -14.59 -44.36
C SER A 15 66.39 -14.04 -42.94
N LYS A 16 67.61 -13.60 -42.60
CA LYS A 16 67.92 -12.97 -41.31
C LYS A 16 67.20 -11.63 -41.12
N GLU A 17 67.06 -10.82 -42.17
CA GLU A 17 66.28 -9.58 -42.08
C GLU A 17 64.79 -9.87 -41.93
N LEU A 18 64.25 -10.83 -42.67
CA LEU A 18 62.85 -11.24 -42.55
C LEU A 18 62.54 -11.81 -41.15
N THR A 19 63.44 -12.56 -40.53
CA THR A 19 63.25 -13.03 -39.15
C THR A 19 63.31 -11.89 -38.15
N LYS A 20 64.20 -10.91 -38.35
CA LYS A 20 64.29 -9.71 -37.52
C LYS A 20 63.01 -8.86 -37.62
N ILE A 21 62.52 -8.60 -38.82
CA ILE A 21 61.27 -7.87 -39.07
C ILE A 21 60.07 -8.62 -38.46
N LYS A 22 60.02 -9.95 -38.59
CA LYS A 22 58.96 -10.77 -37.96
C LYS A 22 59.01 -10.70 -36.42
N ALA A 23 60.20 -10.70 -35.83
CA ALA A 23 60.38 -10.55 -34.39
C ALA A 23 59.96 -9.16 -33.91
N GLU A 24 60.32 -8.11 -34.66
CA GLU A 24 59.89 -6.73 -34.40
C GLU A 24 58.38 -6.58 -34.50
N MET A 25 57.75 -7.12 -35.55
CA MET A 25 56.30 -7.17 -35.72
C MET A 25 55.60 -7.85 -34.54
N LYS A 26 56.12 -8.99 -34.09
CA LYS A 26 55.58 -9.71 -32.91
C LYS A 26 55.72 -8.88 -31.63
N SER A 27 56.85 -8.19 -31.47
CA SER A 27 57.10 -7.31 -30.32
C SER A 27 56.16 -6.10 -30.31
N LEU A 28 55.88 -5.52 -31.49
CA LEU A 28 54.98 -4.39 -31.65
C LEU A 28 53.52 -4.79 -31.41
N GLN A 29 53.10 -5.97 -31.89
CA GLN A 29 51.77 -6.53 -31.59
C GLN A 29 51.58 -6.75 -30.08
N ALA A 30 52.58 -7.30 -29.39
CA ALA A 30 52.53 -7.48 -27.94
C ALA A 30 52.44 -6.13 -27.19
N LYS A 31 53.20 -5.12 -27.63
CA LYS A 31 53.11 -3.76 -27.06
C LYS A 31 51.73 -3.14 -27.30
N HIS A 32 51.16 -3.30 -28.48
CA HIS A 32 49.84 -2.79 -28.83
C HIS A 32 48.73 -3.42 -27.98
N GLU A 33 48.74 -4.74 -27.79
CA GLU A 33 47.78 -5.42 -26.91
C GLU A 33 47.93 -4.96 -25.45
N ASN A 34 49.16 -4.75 -24.98
CA ASN A 34 49.41 -4.26 -23.62
C ASN A 34 48.93 -2.81 -23.44
N LEU A 35 49.16 -1.94 -24.43
CA LEU A 35 48.62 -0.58 -24.47
C LEU A 35 47.08 -0.57 -24.49
N LYS A 36 46.45 -1.44 -25.29
CA LYS A 36 45.00 -1.61 -25.33
C LYS A 36 44.44 -2.08 -23.99
N ARG A 37 45.14 -2.98 -23.29
CA ARG A 37 44.78 -3.40 -21.93
C ARG A 37 44.86 -2.25 -20.93
N LYS A 38 45.94 -1.46 -20.96
CA LYS A 38 46.11 -0.25 -20.13
C LYS A 38 45.04 0.80 -20.42
N TYR A 39 44.72 1.03 -21.68
CA TYR A 39 43.65 1.95 -22.08
C TYR A 39 42.28 1.51 -21.53
N ARG A 40 41.96 0.22 -21.61
CA ARG A 40 40.71 -0.32 -21.05
C ARG A 40 40.62 -0.15 -19.53
N THR A 41 41.72 -0.39 -18.79
CA THR A 41 41.72 -0.23 -17.34
C THR A 41 41.61 1.23 -16.92
N THR A 42 42.35 2.14 -17.58
CA THR A 42 42.25 3.57 -17.31
C THR A 42 40.88 4.12 -17.68
N ALA A 43 40.30 3.74 -18.83
CA ALA A 43 38.95 4.13 -19.23
C ALA A 43 37.88 3.69 -18.21
N ARG A 44 37.95 2.44 -17.72
CA ARG A 44 37.06 1.94 -16.65
C ARG A 44 37.24 2.73 -15.34
N SER A 45 38.47 3.07 -14.97
CA SER A 45 38.74 3.90 -13.80
C SER A 45 38.15 5.31 -13.95
N LEU A 46 38.36 5.94 -15.10
CA LEU A 46 37.81 7.25 -15.46
C LEU A 46 36.28 7.25 -15.43
N GLN A 47 35.64 6.17 -15.91
CA GLN A 47 34.19 6.00 -15.86
C GLN A 47 33.67 5.91 -14.41
N ARG A 48 34.37 5.20 -13.52
CA ARG A 48 34.02 5.14 -12.08
C ARG A 48 34.16 6.51 -11.41
N VAL A 49 35.21 7.26 -11.72
CA VAL A 49 35.42 8.61 -11.19
C VAL A 49 34.36 9.58 -11.71
N LYS A 50 33.99 9.50 -13.00
CA LYS A 50 32.88 10.27 -13.57
C LYS A 50 31.54 9.93 -12.92
N ARG A 51 31.20 8.64 -12.73
CA ARG A 51 29.99 8.21 -11.99
C ARG A 51 29.98 8.73 -10.55
N LYS A 52 31.09 8.60 -9.81
CA LYS A 52 31.23 9.16 -8.46
C LYS A 52 31.04 10.68 -8.40
N LYS A 53 31.41 11.44 -9.44
CA LYS A 53 31.16 12.90 -9.49
C LYS A 53 29.67 13.22 -9.70
N VAL A 54 28.95 12.42 -10.50
CA VAL A 54 27.51 12.58 -10.75
C VAL A 54 26.68 12.21 -9.50
N ASP A 55 27.08 11.16 -8.77
CA ASP A 55 26.36 10.66 -7.59
C ASP A 55 26.60 11.46 -6.30
N LYS A 56 27.52 12.45 -6.29
CA LYS A 56 27.77 13.30 -5.11
C LYS A 56 26.51 14.05 -4.63
N ASN A 57 25.55 14.29 -5.51
CA ASN A 57 24.29 14.95 -5.16
C ASN A 57 23.24 14.00 -4.57
N THR A 58 23.40 12.68 -4.72
CA THR A 58 22.52 11.69 -4.10
C THR A 58 23.06 11.28 -2.74
N SER A 59 22.62 11.98 -1.69
CA SER A 59 22.97 11.67 -0.31
C SER A 59 22.42 10.28 0.08
N THR A 60 23.29 9.27 0.06
CA THR A 60 22.93 7.92 0.52
C THR A 60 22.71 7.93 2.05
N PRO A 61 21.88 7.03 2.60
CA PRO A 61 21.67 6.95 4.05
C PRO A 61 22.96 6.80 4.85
N ARG A 62 23.94 6.07 4.29
CA ARG A 62 25.27 5.90 4.90
C ARG A 62 26.07 7.20 4.88
N SER A 63 26.16 7.86 3.72
CA SER A 63 26.86 9.15 3.60
C SER A 63 26.26 10.21 4.52
N LYS A 64 24.93 10.25 4.63
CA LYS A 64 24.21 11.15 5.52
C LYS A 64 24.50 10.87 7.00
N THR A 65 24.64 9.59 7.35
CA THR A 65 24.95 9.18 8.73
C THR A 65 26.36 9.59 9.13
N GLU A 66 27.35 9.34 8.26
CA GLU A 66 28.73 9.79 8.54
C GLU A 66 28.81 11.32 8.63
N GLN A 67 28.14 12.04 7.73
CA GLN A 67 28.06 13.50 7.80
C GLN A 67 27.48 13.97 9.15
N GLN A 68 26.39 13.36 9.62
CA GLN A 68 25.80 13.69 10.92
C GLN A 68 26.73 13.36 12.09
N LEU A 69 27.45 12.23 12.03
CA LEU A 69 28.42 11.87 13.06
C LEU A 69 29.61 12.84 13.11
N ASP A 70 30.03 13.35 11.96
CA ASP A 70 31.09 14.34 11.87
C ASP A 70 30.65 15.71 12.38
N GLU A 71 29.41 16.10 12.13
CA GLU A 71 28.80 17.32 12.68
C GLU A 71 28.62 17.29 14.21
N MET A 72 28.54 16.10 14.83
CA MET A 72 28.23 15.95 16.27
C MET A 72 29.44 16.11 17.22
N ASN A 73 30.68 16.28 16.72
CA ASN A 73 31.90 16.43 17.53
C ASN A 73 32.05 15.39 18.66
N LEU A 74 31.62 14.15 18.44
CA LEU A 74 31.68 13.06 19.41
C LEU A 74 33.02 12.32 19.40
N SER A 75 33.38 11.70 20.53
CA SER A 75 34.51 10.76 20.60
C SER A 75 34.28 9.54 19.69
N ALA A 76 35.36 8.91 19.21
CA ALA A 76 35.30 7.77 18.30
C ALA A 76 34.46 6.60 18.87
N GLU A 77 34.55 6.35 20.18
CA GLU A 77 33.77 5.32 20.87
C GLU A 77 32.27 5.65 20.84
N GLN A 78 31.91 6.89 21.17
CA GLN A 78 30.52 7.38 21.15
C GLN A 78 29.94 7.35 19.74
N LYS A 79 30.73 7.74 18.73
CA LYS A 79 30.35 7.63 17.31
C LYS A 79 30.03 6.18 16.95
N SER A 80 30.82 5.21 17.42
CA SER A 80 30.60 3.80 17.09
C SER A 80 29.26 3.27 17.64
N SER A 81 28.89 3.67 18.85
CA SER A 81 27.65 3.28 19.51
C SER A 81 26.42 3.80 18.77
N VAL A 82 26.41 5.09 18.42
CA VAL A 82 25.24 5.76 17.84
C VAL A 82 25.14 5.57 16.32
N ARG A 83 26.23 5.16 15.65
CA ARG A 83 26.28 4.98 14.19
C ARG A 83 25.18 4.07 13.66
N LYS A 84 24.95 2.90 14.29
CA LYS A 84 23.93 1.94 13.82
C LYS A 84 22.52 2.49 14.00
N GLU A 85 22.24 3.18 15.10
CA GLU A 85 20.93 3.77 15.38
C GLU A 85 20.60 4.92 14.42
N LEU A 86 21.56 5.82 14.17
CA LEU A 86 21.40 6.89 13.18
C LEU A 86 21.24 6.33 11.77
N PHE A 87 22.04 5.32 11.42
CA PHE A 87 21.93 4.65 10.13
C PHE A 87 20.55 4.00 9.94
N PHE A 88 20.05 3.31 10.96
CA PHE A 88 18.71 2.74 10.97
C PHE A 88 17.63 3.82 10.77
N ALA A 89 17.69 4.91 11.53
CA ALA A 89 16.74 6.02 11.40
C ALA A 89 16.78 6.67 10.01
N ASN A 90 17.97 6.90 9.46
CA ASN A 90 18.16 7.47 8.13
C ASN A 90 17.66 6.53 7.02
N THR A 91 17.88 5.22 7.17
CA THR A 91 17.42 4.20 6.21
C THR A 91 15.89 4.14 6.18
N ILE A 92 15.24 4.08 7.36
CA ILE A 92 13.77 4.13 7.44
C ILE A 92 13.22 5.42 6.83
N CYS A 93 13.82 6.57 7.12
CA CYS A 93 13.37 7.84 6.53
C CYS A 93 13.46 7.84 5.01
N ASN A 94 14.51 7.22 4.45
CA ASN A 94 14.69 7.11 3.01
C ASN A 94 13.66 6.17 2.36
N GLU A 95 13.34 5.06 3.02
CA GLU A 95 12.34 4.10 2.54
C GLU A 95 10.91 4.68 2.56
N ILE A 96 10.60 5.48 3.58
CA ILE A 96 9.32 6.20 3.65
C ILE A 96 9.25 7.24 2.52
N ARG A 97 10.37 7.92 2.23
CA ARG A 97 10.46 8.93 1.18
C ARG A 97 10.27 8.31 -0.20
N SER A 98 10.98 7.23 -0.51
CA SER A 98 10.83 6.50 -1.77
C SER A 98 9.40 5.99 -1.98
N THR A 99 8.71 5.59 -0.90
CA THR A 99 7.28 5.22 -0.95
C THR A 99 6.34 6.41 -1.22
N GLY A 100 6.79 7.64 -0.92
CA GLY A 100 6.08 8.88 -1.22
C GLY A 100 6.31 9.39 -2.65
N GLU A 101 7.35 8.92 -3.32
CA GLU A 101 7.74 9.31 -4.67
C GLU A 101 6.92 8.49 -5.69
N GLY A 102 5.75 9.00 -6.05
CA GLY A 102 4.92 8.40 -7.08
C GLY A 102 3.57 9.09 -7.23
N THR A 103 3.20 9.40 -8.48
CA THR A 103 1.93 10.08 -8.79
C THR A 103 0.75 9.12 -8.95
N SER A 104 1.02 7.82 -9.14
CA SER A 104 -0.01 6.81 -9.41
C SER A 104 -1.00 6.63 -8.26
N THR A 105 -2.20 6.15 -8.56
CA THR A 105 -3.23 5.85 -7.56
C THR A 105 -2.75 4.85 -6.51
N GLN A 106 -2.01 3.82 -6.95
CA GLN A 106 -1.42 2.83 -6.05
C GLN A 106 -0.33 3.42 -5.16
N ALA A 107 0.52 4.30 -5.70
CA ALA A 107 1.54 5.01 -4.93
C ALA A 107 0.88 5.88 -3.84
N ARG A 108 -0.13 6.68 -4.19
CA ARG A 108 -0.89 7.50 -3.23
C ARG A 108 -1.51 6.67 -2.11
N MET A 109 -2.01 5.46 -2.42
CA MET A 109 -2.54 4.54 -1.43
C MET A 109 -1.44 4.04 -0.48
N ARG A 110 -0.30 3.60 -1.00
CA ARG A 110 0.87 3.19 -0.20
C ARG A 110 1.35 4.32 0.71
N THR A 111 1.50 5.53 0.17
CA THR A 111 1.87 6.72 0.96
C THR A 111 0.87 7.00 2.09
N ARG A 112 -0.43 6.79 1.86
CA ARG A 112 -1.47 6.96 2.89
C ARG A 112 -1.32 5.94 4.01
N ILE A 113 -1.04 4.68 3.68
CA ILE A 113 -0.82 3.61 4.66
C ILE A 113 0.40 3.93 5.52
N VAL A 114 1.54 4.22 4.88
CA VAL A 114 2.79 4.56 5.58
C VAL A 114 2.60 5.78 6.49
N ARG A 115 1.91 6.82 6.00
CA ARG A 115 1.60 8.00 6.83
C ARG A 115 0.86 7.61 8.10
N ASN A 116 -0.14 6.73 8.02
CA ASN A 116 -0.92 6.31 9.17
C ASN A 116 -0.09 5.52 10.20
N ILE A 117 0.86 4.71 9.72
CA ILE A 117 1.76 3.92 10.59
C ILE A 117 2.74 4.86 11.31
N VAL A 118 3.36 5.78 10.58
CA VAL A 118 4.47 6.58 11.10
C VAL A 118 3.97 7.75 11.96
N SER A 119 2.83 8.39 11.65
CA SER A 119 2.26 9.46 12.49
C SER A 119 1.30 8.94 13.56
N GLY A 120 1.78 8.00 14.37
CA GLY A 120 1.05 7.43 15.49
C GLY A 120 0.93 8.36 16.71
N LYS A 121 0.34 7.84 17.79
CA LYS A 121 0.15 8.57 19.06
C LYS A 121 1.47 9.04 19.68
N THR A 122 2.50 8.20 19.65
CA THR A 122 3.82 8.49 20.22
C THR A 122 4.46 9.71 19.57
N MET A 123 4.53 9.73 18.24
CA MET A 123 5.08 10.86 17.48
C MET A 123 4.34 12.18 17.76
N LYS A 124 3.02 12.12 17.98
CA LYS A 124 2.24 13.31 18.36
C LYS A 124 2.46 13.72 19.82
N LYS A 125 2.50 12.77 20.75
CA LYS A 125 2.79 13.00 22.18
C LYS A 125 4.10 13.75 22.35
N TYR A 126 5.15 13.32 21.66
CA TYR A 126 6.48 13.95 21.71
C TYR A 126 6.69 15.08 20.67
N ARG A 127 5.61 15.57 20.02
CA ARG A 127 5.65 16.70 19.07
C ARG A 127 6.64 16.54 17.89
N MET A 128 6.94 15.31 17.49
CA MET A 128 7.93 14.98 16.45
C MET A 128 7.43 15.10 15.01
N ILE A 129 6.18 15.54 14.79
CA ILE A 129 5.57 15.61 13.45
C ILE A 129 6.33 16.56 12.50
N LYS A 130 6.86 17.67 13.02
CA LYS A 130 7.67 18.62 12.21
C LYS A 130 8.93 17.93 11.70
N THR A 131 9.70 17.36 12.62
CA THR A 131 10.96 16.66 12.33
C THR A 131 10.73 15.49 11.39
N LEU A 132 9.66 14.74 11.60
CA LEU A 132 9.26 13.63 10.75
C LEU A 132 8.97 14.09 9.31
N ALA A 133 8.17 15.15 9.15
CA ALA A 133 7.83 15.70 7.84
C ALA A 133 9.10 16.15 7.07
N GLN A 134 10.02 16.85 7.77
CA GLN A 134 11.28 17.30 7.18
C GLN A 134 12.17 16.12 6.76
N ARG A 135 12.30 15.08 7.60
CA ARG A 135 13.16 13.94 7.30
C ARG A 135 12.57 13.02 6.21
N THR A 136 11.26 12.80 6.20
CA THR A 136 10.60 11.86 5.27
C THR A 136 10.12 12.51 3.97
N GLY A 137 10.01 13.84 3.90
CA GLY A 137 9.45 14.54 2.74
C GLY A 137 7.91 14.46 2.66
N LEU A 138 7.25 13.89 3.67
CA LEU A 138 5.80 13.83 3.74
C LEU A 138 5.20 15.18 4.16
N SER A 139 4.04 15.52 3.60
CA SER A 139 3.35 16.75 3.96
C SER A 139 2.96 16.79 5.45
N ARG A 140 3.44 17.79 6.18
CA ARG A 140 3.14 18.02 7.60
C ARG A 140 1.65 18.07 7.90
N ASN A 141 0.88 18.80 7.09
CA ASN A 141 -0.57 18.97 7.29
C ASN A 141 -1.31 17.64 7.25
N LYS A 142 -0.91 16.73 6.35
CA LYS A 142 -1.54 15.41 6.25
C LYS A 142 -1.13 14.51 7.42
N LEU A 143 0.13 14.58 7.89
CA LEU A 143 0.61 13.83 9.08
C LEU A 143 -0.12 14.28 10.36
N ALA A 144 -0.29 15.58 10.55
CA ALA A 144 -0.98 16.12 11.72
C ALA A 144 -2.46 15.67 11.79
N LYS A 145 -3.12 15.57 10.64
CA LYS A 145 -4.54 15.17 10.51
C LYS A 145 -4.79 13.67 10.52
N VAL A 146 -3.75 12.82 10.57
CA VAL A 146 -3.95 11.36 10.68
C VAL A 146 -4.73 11.04 11.95
N ALA A 147 -5.80 10.28 11.80
CA ALA A 147 -6.54 9.77 12.95
C ALA A 147 -5.63 8.82 13.74
N THR A 148 -5.24 9.21 14.96
CA THR A 148 -4.49 8.37 15.90
C THR A 148 -5.39 7.36 16.60
N LYS A 149 -6.50 6.98 15.96
CA LYS A 149 -7.44 6.04 16.53
C LYS A 149 -6.68 4.72 16.64
N ASP A 150 -6.50 4.24 17.86
CA ASP A 150 -6.29 2.81 18.05
C ASP A 150 -7.42 2.12 17.30
N ILE A 151 -7.10 1.00 16.67
CA ILE A 151 -8.13 0.12 16.15
C ILE A 151 -8.98 -0.26 17.36
N ASN A 152 -10.14 0.38 17.53
CA ASN A 152 -11.05 0.04 18.62
C ASN A 152 -11.70 -1.29 18.25
N ILE A 153 -11.02 -2.39 18.60
CA ILE A 153 -11.41 -3.75 18.26
C ILE A 153 -12.84 -4.01 18.77
N LYS A 154 -13.20 -3.50 19.95
CA LYS A 154 -14.57 -3.58 20.50
C LYS A 154 -15.61 -2.91 19.59
N ARG A 155 -15.29 -1.73 19.03
CA ARG A 155 -16.17 -1.05 18.06
C ARG A 155 -16.30 -1.84 16.77
N LEU A 156 -15.22 -2.42 16.25
CA LEU A 156 -15.26 -3.25 15.04
C LEU A 156 -16.10 -4.50 15.24
N TYR A 157 -15.90 -5.20 16.36
CA TYR A 157 -16.71 -6.35 16.75
C TYR A 157 -18.20 -5.97 16.83
N ARG A 158 -18.52 -4.86 17.50
CA ARG A 158 -19.89 -4.34 17.61
C ARG A 158 -20.51 -4.06 16.24
N ILE A 159 -19.77 -3.42 15.32
CA ILE A 159 -20.28 -3.15 13.96
C ILE A 159 -20.54 -4.45 13.21
N ARG A 160 -19.67 -5.46 13.35
CA ARG A 160 -19.82 -6.76 12.69
C ARG A 160 -21.03 -7.53 13.21
N GLU A 161 -21.19 -7.61 14.53
CA GLU A 161 -22.36 -8.24 15.15
C GLU A 161 -23.66 -7.52 14.78
N MET A 162 -23.67 -6.18 14.83
CA MET A 162 -24.83 -5.39 14.39
C MET A 162 -25.22 -5.64 12.94
N ARG A 163 -24.25 -5.89 12.04
CA ARG A 163 -24.53 -6.26 10.64
C ARG A 163 -25.16 -7.65 10.53
N LYS A 164 -24.67 -8.63 11.28
CA LYS A 164 -25.26 -9.98 11.33
C LYS A 164 -26.70 -9.93 11.84
N HIS A 165 -26.91 -9.21 12.95
CA HIS A 165 -28.24 -9.02 13.51
C HIS A 165 -29.17 -8.32 12.51
N ARG A 166 -28.70 -7.26 11.85
CA ARG A 166 -29.49 -6.56 10.82
C ARG A 166 -29.87 -7.50 9.68
N TYR A 167 -28.94 -8.33 9.21
CA TYR A 167 -29.20 -9.31 8.18
C TYR A 167 -30.29 -10.31 8.60
N ASN A 168 -30.17 -10.88 9.80
CA ASN A 168 -31.16 -11.82 10.33
C ASN A 168 -32.55 -11.18 10.47
N VAL A 169 -32.62 -9.97 11.03
CA VAL A 169 -33.89 -9.22 11.18
C VAL A 169 -34.49 -8.90 9.82
N THR A 170 -33.69 -8.46 8.85
CA THR A 170 -34.15 -8.17 7.48
C THR A 170 -34.73 -9.42 6.84
N ARG A 171 -33.97 -10.52 6.86
CA ARG A 171 -34.40 -11.81 6.29
C ARG A 171 -35.66 -12.36 6.94
N PHE A 172 -35.82 -12.20 8.26
CA PHE A 172 -37.02 -12.63 8.98
C PHE A 172 -38.25 -11.79 8.58
N LEU A 173 -38.12 -10.46 8.56
CA LEU A 173 -39.23 -9.57 8.26
C LEU A 173 -39.63 -9.59 6.78
N GLU A 174 -38.71 -9.90 5.86
CA GLU A 174 -39.00 -10.00 4.42
C GLU A 174 -39.77 -11.27 4.02
N ARG A 175 -39.94 -12.25 4.92
CA ARG A 175 -40.78 -13.42 4.65
C ARG A 175 -42.25 -13.02 4.48
N ASP A 176 -42.94 -13.71 3.58
CA ASP A 176 -44.35 -13.41 3.26
C ASP A 176 -45.30 -13.64 4.44
N GLU A 177 -44.92 -14.49 5.40
CA GLU A 177 -45.63 -14.70 6.66
C GLU A 177 -45.62 -13.48 7.58
N ASN A 178 -44.50 -12.73 7.58
CA ASN A 178 -44.24 -11.62 8.49
C ASN A 178 -44.52 -10.25 7.85
N SER A 179 -44.51 -10.17 6.53
CA SER A 179 -44.89 -8.96 5.79
C SER A 179 -45.45 -9.27 4.41
N ARG A 180 -46.33 -8.42 3.90
CA ARG A 180 -46.91 -8.53 2.56
C ARG A 180 -46.35 -7.44 1.65
N VAL A 181 -46.10 -7.80 0.39
CA VAL A 181 -45.67 -6.84 -0.64
C VAL A 181 -46.86 -5.95 -1.03
N MET A 182 -46.61 -4.65 -1.15
CA MET A 182 -47.63 -3.73 -1.68
C MET A 182 -47.73 -3.86 -3.20
N PRO A 183 -48.95 -3.95 -3.76
CA PRO A 183 -49.14 -4.18 -5.19
C PRO A 183 -48.95 -2.93 -6.07
N GLY A 184 -48.91 -1.72 -5.48
CA GLY A 184 -48.90 -0.48 -6.25
C GLY A 184 -47.57 -0.21 -6.99
N LYS A 185 -47.66 0.27 -8.24
CA LYS A 185 -46.50 0.69 -9.05
C LYS A 185 -45.72 1.86 -8.42
N ALA A 186 -46.39 2.69 -7.61
CA ALA A 186 -45.79 3.79 -6.86
C ALA A 186 -45.24 3.36 -5.48
N ASP A 187 -45.47 2.11 -5.07
CA ASP A 187 -45.10 1.61 -3.74
C ASP A 187 -43.67 1.09 -3.68
N TYR A 188 -42.72 1.91 -4.08
CA TYR A 188 -41.30 1.62 -3.95
C TYR A 188 -40.60 2.63 -3.03
N VAL A 189 -39.50 2.19 -2.42
CA VAL A 189 -38.55 3.03 -1.69
C VAL A 189 -37.22 2.99 -2.41
N LYS A 190 -36.65 4.17 -2.70
CA LYS A 190 -35.29 4.29 -3.22
C LYS A 190 -34.31 4.05 -2.06
N THR A 191 -33.63 2.93 -2.09
CA THR A 191 -32.46 2.67 -1.23
C THR A 191 -31.20 3.05 -2.03
N ASP A 192 -30.09 3.31 -1.35
CA ASP A 192 -28.86 3.89 -1.92
C ASP A 192 -28.43 3.26 -3.26
N ASP A 193 -28.66 1.96 -3.45
CA ASP A 193 -28.27 1.25 -4.68
C ASP A 193 -29.44 0.81 -5.58
N LYS A 194 -30.68 0.70 -5.07
CA LYS A 194 -31.82 0.06 -5.79
C LYS A 194 -33.20 0.59 -5.37
N LYS A 195 -34.16 0.55 -6.30
CA LYS A 195 -35.60 0.68 -5.98
C LYS A 195 -36.10 -0.65 -5.41
N VAL A 196 -36.65 -0.63 -4.21
CA VAL A 196 -37.17 -1.83 -3.51
C VAL A 196 -38.66 -1.63 -3.24
N GLN A 197 -39.49 -2.63 -3.50
CA GLN A 197 -40.92 -2.57 -3.24
C GLN A 197 -41.20 -2.46 -1.74
N LYS A 198 -42.19 -1.64 -1.37
CA LYS A 198 -42.66 -1.50 0.00
C LYS A 198 -43.33 -2.79 0.44
N ARG A 199 -43.10 -3.15 1.70
CA ARG A 199 -43.78 -4.25 2.38
C ARG A 199 -44.47 -3.72 3.63
N ILE A 200 -45.56 -4.35 4.02
CA ILE A 200 -46.34 -3.99 5.21
C ILE A 200 -46.36 -5.19 6.13
N LEU A 201 -46.12 -4.97 7.42
CA LEU A 201 -46.12 -6.03 8.41
C LEU A 201 -47.51 -6.64 8.59
N THR A 202 -47.55 -7.97 8.73
CA THR A 202 -48.78 -8.72 8.97
C THR A 202 -49.26 -8.65 10.42
N ASP A 203 -48.36 -8.33 11.35
CA ASP A 203 -48.58 -8.39 12.80
C ASP A 203 -47.85 -7.22 13.50
N TYR A 204 -48.16 -7.00 14.77
CA TYR A 204 -47.49 -5.99 15.58
C TYR A 204 -46.01 -6.32 15.78
N LEU A 205 -45.19 -5.28 15.89
CA LEU A 205 -43.75 -5.45 16.02
C LEU A 205 -43.35 -6.24 17.27
N SER A 206 -44.12 -6.11 18.35
CA SER A 206 -43.94 -6.86 19.60
C SER A 206 -44.09 -8.36 19.38
N ASN A 207 -45.15 -8.78 18.69
CA ASN A 207 -45.44 -10.18 18.39
C ASN A 207 -44.38 -10.77 17.46
N LEU A 208 -44.00 -10.02 16.41
CA LEU A 208 -42.92 -10.41 15.50
C LEU A 208 -41.57 -10.54 16.21
N TYR A 209 -41.29 -9.69 17.20
CA TYR A 209 -40.09 -9.81 18.02
C TYR A 209 -40.07 -11.09 18.85
N HIS A 210 -41.18 -11.47 19.47
CA HIS A 210 -41.28 -12.74 20.20
C HIS A 210 -41.08 -13.93 19.28
N LYS A 211 -41.71 -13.94 18.09
CA LYS A 211 -41.48 -14.96 17.05
C LYS A 211 -40.01 -15.03 16.63
N PHE A 212 -39.37 -13.88 16.42
CA PHE A 212 -37.95 -13.80 16.06
C PHE A 212 -37.04 -14.38 17.15
N MET A 213 -37.32 -14.11 18.43
CA MET A 213 -36.53 -14.67 19.55
C MET A 213 -36.67 -16.19 19.66
N MET A 214 -37.83 -16.74 19.30
CA MET A 214 -38.06 -18.19 19.28
C MET A 214 -37.31 -18.87 18.13
N GLU A 215 -37.28 -18.26 16.94
CA GLU A 215 -36.54 -18.81 15.79
C GLU A 215 -35.02 -18.64 15.90
N TYR A 216 -34.56 -17.58 16.58
CA TYR A 216 -33.16 -17.22 16.69
C TYR A 216 -32.70 -17.15 18.16
N PRO A 217 -32.74 -18.27 18.91
CA PRO A 217 -32.46 -18.28 20.36
C PRO A 217 -31.01 -17.87 20.70
N THR A 218 -30.07 -18.04 19.77
CA THR A 218 -28.68 -17.62 19.94
C THR A 218 -28.48 -16.10 19.85
N VAL A 219 -29.44 -15.36 19.28
CA VAL A 219 -29.33 -13.92 19.02
C VAL A 219 -29.82 -13.14 20.23
N LYS A 220 -28.90 -12.47 20.92
CA LYS A 220 -29.23 -11.58 22.04
C LYS A 220 -29.54 -10.18 21.54
N LEU A 221 -30.82 -9.84 21.42
CA LEU A 221 -31.22 -8.57 20.84
C LEU A 221 -32.45 -8.01 21.57
N SER A 222 -32.43 -6.73 21.95
CA SER A 222 -33.57 -6.10 22.63
C SER A 222 -34.67 -5.72 21.65
N PHE A 223 -35.92 -5.64 22.12
CA PHE A 223 -37.04 -5.14 21.32
C PHE A 223 -36.74 -3.78 20.66
N THR A 224 -36.16 -2.84 21.41
CA THR A 224 -35.75 -1.51 20.90
C THR A 224 -34.69 -1.58 19.81
N THR A 225 -33.78 -2.55 19.87
CA THR A 225 -32.77 -2.75 18.83
C THR A 225 -33.39 -3.40 17.60
N PHE A 226 -34.34 -4.32 17.80
CA PHE A 226 -35.08 -4.99 16.73
C PHE A 226 -35.85 -3.97 15.90
N THR A 227 -36.57 -3.06 16.57
CA THR A 227 -37.36 -2.01 15.91
C THR A 227 -36.46 -1.09 15.08
N ARG A 228 -35.28 -0.72 15.59
CA ARG A 228 -34.30 0.13 14.91
C ARG A 228 -33.61 -0.54 13.72
N LEU A 229 -33.44 -1.87 13.77
CA LEU A 229 -32.81 -2.64 12.70
C LEU A 229 -33.75 -2.93 11.52
N ARG A 230 -35.05 -2.64 11.66
CA ARG A 230 -36.04 -2.82 10.60
C ARG A 230 -35.63 -2.06 9.33
N PRO A 231 -35.67 -2.72 8.16
CA PRO A 231 -35.48 -2.05 6.86
C PRO A 231 -36.51 -0.95 6.62
N LYS A 232 -36.09 0.12 5.92
CA LYS A 232 -36.96 1.29 5.64
C LYS A 232 -38.12 0.96 4.69
N ASN A 233 -37.96 -0.04 3.83
CA ASN A 233 -38.99 -0.52 2.91
C ASN A 233 -40.10 -1.32 3.60
N ILE A 234 -39.93 -1.70 4.88
CA ILE A 234 -40.94 -2.42 5.66
C ILE A 234 -41.66 -1.43 6.59
N LEU A 235 -42.94 -1.21 6.30
CA LEU A 235 -43.81 -0.26 6.97
C LEU A 235 -44.59 -0.94 8.09
N LEU A 236 -44.90 -0.16 9.14
CA LEU A 236 -45.86 -0.59 10.15
C LEU A 236 -47.25 -0.69 9.55
N THR A 237 -48.04 -1.61 10.09
CA THR A 237 -49.46 -1.75 9.84
C THR A 237 -50.25 -0.45 10.07
N SER A 238 -49.79 0.44 10.95
CA SER A 238 -50.42 1.74 11.20
C SER A 238 -50.25 2.77 10.06
N PHE A 239 -49.34 2.54 9.11
CA PHE A 239 -49.15 3.41 7.94
C PHE A 239 -50.00 2.97 6.73
N ILE A 240 -50.84 1.96 6.90
CA ILE A 240 -51.86 1.58 5.93
C ILE A 240 -52.88 2.73 5.84
N ARG A 241 -53.22 3.17 4.63
CA ARG A 241 -54.32 4.12 4.43
C ARG A 241 -55.61 3.45 4.91
N ARG A 242 -56.54 4.18 5.54
CA ARG A 242 -57.75 3.61 6.17
C ARG A 242 -58.69 2.85 5.21
N ASP A 243 -58.37 2.84 3.92
CA ASP A 243 -59.06 2.22 2.79
C ASP A 243 -58.60 0.78 2.47
N THR A 244 -57.58 0.25 3.16
CA THR A 244 -57.00 -1.07 2.84
C THR A 244 -57.15 -2.07 4.01
N CYS A 245 -57.99 -3.10 3.84
CA CYS A 245 -58.20 -4.13 4.87
C CYS A 245 -56.97 -5.06 5.06
N LEU A 246 -56.68 -5.42 6.32
CA LEU A 246 -55.69 -6.43 6.74
C LEU A 246 -56.09 -7.90 6.50
N CYS A 247 -57.30 -8.12 5.99
CA CYS A 247 -57.90 -9.42 5.69
C CYS A 247 -56.94 -10.32 4.87
N THR A 248 -56.79 -11.61 5.22
CA THR A 248 -56.02 -12.63 4.45
C THR A 248 -56.73 -13.06 3.17
N LYS A 249 -58.06 -12.97 3.13
CA LYS A 249 -58.88 -13.17 1.94
C LYS A 249 -59.52 -11.83 1.59
N HIS A 250 -59.04 -11.18 0.54
CA HIS A 250 -59.78 -10.11 -0.10
C HIS A 250 -60.76 -10.80 -1.05
N GLN A 251 -62.01 -10.97 -0.64
CA GLN A 251 -63.05 -11.29 -1.62
C GLN A 251 -63.20 -10.04 -2.48
N THR A 252 -62.78 -10.14 -3.74
CA THR A 252 -63.09 -9.17 -4.78
C THR A 252 -64.60 -9.10 -4.94
N CYS A 253 -65.27 -8.27 -4.13
CA CYS A 253 -66.61 -7.79 -4.44
C CYS A 253 -66.48 -6.65 -5.45
N TYR A 254 -66.23 -7.00 -6.71
CA TYR A 254 -66.73 -6.20 -7.81
C TYR A 254 -68.15 -6.69 -8.08
N LEU A 255 -69.14 -6.02 -7.50
CA LEU A 255 -70.52 -6.13 -7.98
C LEU A 255 -70.65 -5.19 -9.17
N HIS A 256 -71.13 -5.77 -10.28
CA HIS A 256 -71.40 -5.14 -11.57
C HIS A 256 -72.40 -3.98 -11.48
#